data_AF-A0A954ZK04-F1
#
_entry.id   AF-A0A954ZK04-F1
#
_cell.length_a   1.000
_cell.length_b   1.000
_cell.length_c   1.000
_cell.angle_alpha   90.00
_cell.angle_beta   90.00
_cell.angle_gamma   90.00
#
_symmetry.space_group_name_H-M   'P 1'
#
loop_
_entity.id
_entity.type
_entity.pdbx_description
1 polymer ?
#
loop_
_entity_poly.entity_id
_entity_poly.type
_entity_poly.pdbx_seq_one_letter_code
_entity_poly.pdbx_strand_id
1 'polypeptide(L)'
;MSGNNAHRSDAPSISLEALQQIEDICARLELHFRSGVRQNLDNYLKGVAGDIRNELLRELLLLDIEMRRELGEAVSSSDYDYLATTADQTVVNKVFDETYYQARSCRAS
;
A
#
# COMPACT_ATOMS: atom_id res chain seq x y z
N MET A 1 4.78 -43.19 -5.30
CA MET A 1 6.07 -42.47 -5.36
C MET A 1 6.00 -41.46 -6.50
N SER A 2 6.64 -40.30 -6.30
CA SER A 2 6.60 -39.05 -7.10
C SER A 2 5.31 -38.24 -6.88
N GLY A 3 5.28 -37.15 -6.10
CA GLY A 3 6.37 -36.28 -5.66
C GLY A 3 6.74 -35.30 -6.77
N ASN A 4 6.00 -34.19 -6.88
CA ASN A 4 6.46 -32.87 -7.34
C ASN A 4 5.26 -31.93 -7.48
N ASN A 5 4.85 -31.31 -6.37
CA ASN A 5 4.21 -30.02 -6.43
C ASN A 5 5.14 -29.07 -5.67
N ALA A 6 6.11 -28.50 -6.40
CA ALA A 6 7.04 -27.53 -5.86
C ALA A 6 6.23 -26.30 -5.43
N HIS A 7 5.99 -26.28 -4.12
CA HIS A 7 5.31 -25.28 -3.34
C HIS A 7 6.00 -23.92 -3.52
N ARG A 8 5.59 -23.11 -4.50
CA ARG A 8 5.79 -21.67 -4.44
C ARG A 8 4.72 -21.09 -3.53
N SER A 9 4.97 -21.17 -2.24
CA SER A 9 4.20 -20.40 -1.25
C SER A 9 5.17 -19.94 -0.16
N ASP A 10 6.23 -19.26 -0.59
CA ASP A 10 7.07 -18.43 0.28
C ASP A 10 6.55 -16.99 0.26
N ALA A 11 5.22 -16.85 0.29
CA ALA A 11 4.59 -15.57 0.59
C ALA A 11 4.55 -15.48 2.12
N PRO A 12 5.06 -14.42 2.73
CA PRO A 12 4.95 -14.25 4.17
C PRO A 12 3.47 -14.35 4.55
N SER A 13 3.12 -15.40 5.28
CA SER A 13 1.76 -15.62 5.76
C SER A 13 1.51 -14.61 6.88
N ILE A 14 0.96 -13.44 6.52
CA ILE A 14 0.53 -12.43 7.48
C ILE A 14 -0.53 -13.06 8.39
N SER A 15 -0.37 -12.90 9.71
CA SER A 15 -1.32 -13.44 10.67
C SER A 15 -2.67 -12.72 10.58
N LEU A 16 -3.74 -13.37 11.02
CA LEU A 16 -5.06 -12.72 11.10
C LEU A 16 -5.03 -11.44 11.96
N GLU A 17 -4.26 -11.45 13.05
CA GLU A 17 -4.07 -10.29 13.92
C GLU A 17 -3.39 -9.13 13.18
N ALA A 18 -2.40 -9.42 12.35
CA ALA A 18 -1.72 -8.41 11.55
C ALA A 18 -2.62 -7.86 10.43
N LEU A 19 -3.48 -8.69 9.82
CA LEU A 19 -4.50 -8.23 8.88
C LEU A 19 -5.50 -7.28 9.56
N GLN A 20 -6.01 -7.65 10.74
CA GLN A 20 -6.93 -6.80 11.49
C GLN A 20 -6.28 -5.46 11.86
N GLN A 21 -5.00 -5.48 12.26
CA GLN A 21 -4.25 -4.26 12.53
C GLN A 21 -4.13 -3.37 11.29
N ILE A 22 -3.88 -3.94 10.10
CA ILE A 22 -3.82 -3.19 8.85
C ILE A 22 -5.18 -2.55 8.54
N GLU A 23 -6.26 -3.33 8.60
CA GLU A 23 -7.63 -2.84 8.37
C GLU A 23 -7.98 -1.67 9.30
N ASP A 24 -7.68 -1.79 10.59
CA ASP A 24 -7.93 -0.73 11.58
C ASP A 24 -7.15 0.55 11.26
N ILE A 25 -5.90 0.42 10.78
CA ILE A 25 -5.08 1.58 10.39
C ILE A 25 -5.64 2.24 9.12
N CYS A 26 -6.02 1.45 8.12
CA CYS A 26 -6.64 1.95 6.89
C CYS A 26 -7.98 2.66 7.16
N ALA A 27 -8.84 2.08 8.00
CA ALA A 27 -10.11 2.70 8.39
C ALA A 27 -9.90 4.08 9.07
N ARG A 28 -8.84 4.23 9.88
CA ARG A 28 -8.48 5.54 10.46
C ARG A 28 -8.01 6.54 9.40
N LEU A 29 -7.25 6.10 8.40
CA LEU A 29 -6.83 6.95 7.29
C LEU A 29 -8.06 7.50 6.55
N GLU A 30 -9.00 6.63 6.17
CA GLU A 30 -10.22 7.05 5.47
C GLU A 30 -11.03 8.06 6.27
N LEU A 31 -11.21 7.80 7.56
CA LEU A 31 -11.96 8.70 8.44
C LEU A 31 -11.33 10.10 8.47
N HIS A 32 -10.00 10.17 8.58
CA HIS A 32 -9.27 11.43 8.59
C HIS A 32 -9.20 12.10 7.20
N PHE A 33 -9.23 11.33 6.12
CA PHE A 33 -9.35 11.87 4.77
C PHE A 33 -10.71 12.55 4.58
N ARG A 34 -11.80 11.88 4.99
CA ARG A 34 -13.17 12.40 4.91
C ARG A 34 -13.40 13.67 5.74
N SER A 35 -12.58 13.93 6.76
CA SER A 35 -12.61 15.18 7.51
C SER A 35 -11.86 16.33 6.83
N GLY A 36 -11.25 16.10 5.66
CA GLY A 36 -10.55 17.10 4.85
C GLY A 36 -9.13 17.41 5.32
N VAL A 37 -8.57 16.61 6.24
CA VAL A 37 -7.21 16.80 6.73
C VAL A 37 -6.24 16.09 5.79
N ARG A 38 -5.20 16.79 5.31
CA ARG A 38 -4.12 16.19 4.51
C ARG A 38 -3.29 15.26 5.40
N GLN A 39 -3.22 13.99 5.03
CA GLN A 39 -2.59 12.96 5.84
C GLN A 39 -1.13 12.76 5.45
N ASN A 40 -0.29 12.54 6.46
CA ASN A 40 1.08 12.07 6.27
C ASN A 40 1.10 10.57 6.59
N LEU A 41 1.39 9.73 5.60
CA LEU A 41 1.36 8.27 5.75
C LEU A 41 2.37 7.76 6.78
N ASP A 42 3.48 8.46 7.00
CA ASP A 42 4.48 8.08 8.02
C ASP A 42 3.86 7.98 9.42
N ASN A 43 2.86 8.81 9.73
CA ASN A 43 2.18 8.75 11.02
C ASN A 43 1.44 7.43 11.26
N TYR A 44 0.96 6.78 10.20
CA TYR A 44 0.23 5.51 10.29
C TYR A 44 1.17 4.31 10.34
N LEU A 45 2.41 4.48 9.88
CA LEU A 45 3.45 3.45 9.88
C LEU A 45 4.25 3.39 11.19
N LYS A 46 4.09 4.38 12.07
CA LYS A 46 4.79 4.44 13.36
C LYS A 46 4.45 3.22 14.23
N GLY A 47 5.49 2.55 14.70
CA GLY A 47 5.36 1.36 15.55
C GLY A 47 5.12 0.05 14.79
N VAL A 48 5.04 0.08 13.46
CA VAL A 48 4.94 -1.11 12.60
C VAL A 48 6.28 -1.35 11.91
N ALA A 49 6.77 -2.59 11.99
CA ALA A 49 8.06 -2.99 11.46
C ALA A 49 7.98 -4.33 10.72
N GLY A 50 9.04 -4.66 9.98
CA GLY A 50 9.13 -5.92 9.23
C GLY A 50 8.13 -5.99 8.06
N ASP A 51 7.75 -7.23 7.70
CA ASP A 51 6.91 -7.48 6.53
C ASP A 51 5.51 -6.84 6.65
N ILE A 52 4.97 -6.73 7.87
CA ILE A 52 3.70 -6.06 8.14
C ILE A 52 3.77 -4.58 7.74
N ARG A 53 4.92 -3.91 7.92
CA ARG A 53 5.10 -2.50 7.53
C ARG A 53 4.98 -2.34 6.01
N ASN A 54 5.58 -3.25 5.25
CA ASN A 54 5.55 -3.18 3.79
C ASN A 54 4.14 -3.38 3.25
N GLU A 55 3.40 -4.36 3.81
CA GLU A 55 2.00 -4.58 3.44
C GLU A 55 1.12 -3.41 3.83
N LEU A 56 1.27 -2.90 5.06
CA LEU A 56 0.54 -1.73 5.51
C LEU A 56 0.80 -0.52 4.62
N LEU A 57 2.06 -0.24 4.28
CA LEU A 57 2.41 0.87 3.40
C LEU A 57 1.77 0.69 2.01
N ARG A 58 1.75 -0.53 1.47
CA ARG A 58 1.10 -0.83 0.20
C ARG A 58 -0.38 -0.47 0.23
N GLU A 59 -1.12 -0.95 1.24
CA GLU A 59 -2.55 -0.68 1.37
C GLU A 59 -2.86 0.80 1.59
N LEU A 60 -2.07 1.48 2.43
CA LEU A 60 -2.20 2.93 2.65
C LEU A 60 -1.95 3.75 1.37
N LEU A 61 -0.96 3.37 0.56
CA LEU A 61 -0.67 4.04 -0.71
C LEU A 61 -1.82 3.86 -1.70
N LEU A 62 -2.33 2.64 -1.87
CA LEU A 62 -3.44 2.36 -2.78
C LEU A 62 -4.67 3.20 -2.43
N LEU A 63 -5.01 3.22 -1.13
CA LEU A 63 -6.13 3.98 -0.61
C LEU A 63 -5.94 5.50 -0.77
N ASP A 64 -4.77 6.04 -0.41
CA ASP A 64 -4.46 7.48 -0.57
C ASP A 64 -4.51 7.91 -2.05
N ILE A 65 -3.94 7.09 -2.94
CA ILE A 65 -3.97 7.34 -4.39
C ILE A 65 -5.40 7.35 -4.91
N GLU A 66 -6.23 6.36 -4.54
CA GLU A 66 -7.62 6.27 -4.96
C GLU A 66 -8.41 7.49 -4.49
N MET A 67 -8.36 7.78 -3.20
CA MET A 67 -9.07 8.92 -2.60
C MET A 67 -8.64 10.27 -3.21
N ARG A 68 -7.33 10.48 -3.44
CA ARG A 68 -6.83 11.71 -4.08
C ARG A 68 -7.25 11.81 -5.55
N ARG A 69 -7.30 10.70 -6.28
CA ARG A 69 -7.80 10.65 -7.67
C ARG A 69 -9.29 10.94 -7.76
N GLU A 70 -10.09 10.48 -6.80
CA GLU A 70 -11.53 10.82 -6.73
C GLU A 70 -11.75 12.33 -6.54
N LEU A 71 -10.84 13.02 -5.87
CA LEU A 71 -10.81 14.48 -5.78
C LEU A 71 -10.26 15.18 -7.04
N GLY A 72 -9.84 14.43 -8.05
CA GLY A 72 -9.25 14.95 -9.29
C GLY A 72 -7.79 15.34 -9.18
N GLU A 73 -7.08 14.95 -8.11
CA GLU A 73 -5.66 15.23 -7.97
C GLU A 73 -4.81 14.31 -8.88
N ALA A 74 -3.75 14.87 -9.46
CA ALA A 74 -2.70 14.08 -10.08
C ALA A 74 -1.73 13.60 -8.97
N VAL A 75 -1.60 12.28 -8.83
CA VAL A 75 -0.75 11.66 -7.80
C VAL A 75 0.49 11.05 -8.45
N SER A 76 1.67 11.35 -7.91
CA SER A 76 2.96 10.82 -8.38
C SER A 76 3.76 10.17 -7.25
N SER A 77 4.72 9.31 -7.59
CA SER A 77 5.58 8.65 -6.59
C SER A 77 6.37 9.64 -5.73
N SER A 78 6.78 10.78 -6.30
CA SER A 78 7.48 11.85 -5.59
C SER A 78 6.66 12.48 -4.46
N ASP A 79 5.33 12.34 -4.47
CA ASP A 79 4.48 12.81 -3.36
C ASP A 79 4.81 12.09 -2.04
N TYR A 80 5.50 10.94 -2.11
CA TYR A 80 5.83 10.08 -0.97
C TYR A 80 7.33 10.08 -0.62
N ASP A 81 8.12 11.00 -1.18
CA ASP A 81 9.57 11.09 -0.93
C ASP A 81 9.94 11.38 0.53
N TYR A 82 8.97 11.79 1.34
CA TYR A 82 9.15 11.99 2.78
C TYR A 82 9.24 10.67 3.58
N LEU A 83 8.96 9.51 2.97
CA LEU A 83 9.06 8.22 3.64
C LEU A 83 10.52 7.88 3.95
N ALA A 84 10.78 7.51 5.20
CA ALA A 84 12.11 7.60 5.80
C ALA A 84 13.12 6.54 5.32
N THR A 85 12.67 5.45 4.68
CA THR A 85 13.53 4.30 4.38
C THR A 85 13.54 3.94 2.90
N THR A 86 14.67 3.39 2.44
CA THR A 86 14.79 2.83 1.08
C THR A 86 13.81 1.67 0.85
N ALA A 87 13.47 0.93 1.90
CA ALA A 87 12.45 -0.13 1.84
C ALA A 87 11.07 0.46 1.52
N ASP A 88 10.69 1.54 2.20
CA ASP A 88 9.43 2.25 1.94
C ASP A 88 9.39 2.76 0.49
N GLN A 89 10.48 3.38 0.02
CA GLN A 89 10.57 3.85 -1.36
C GLN A 89 10.52 2.74 -2.41
N THR A 90 10.97 1.53 -2.06
CA THR A 90 10.82 0.36 -2.93
C THR A 90 9.34 -0.03 -3.06
N VAL A 91 8.57 0.04 -1.98
CA VAL A 91 7.12 -0.24 -2.00
C VAL A 91 6.39 0.84 -2.80
N VAL A 92 6.71 2.12 -2.61
CA VAL A 92 6.15 3.23 -3.39
C VAL A 92 6.32 2.98 -4.89
N ASN A 93 7.55 2.75 -5.34
CA ASN A 93 7.83 2.53 -6.76
C ASN A 93 7.05 1.33 -7.32
N LYS A 94 6.98 0.22 -6.57
CA LYS A 94 6.19 -0.97 -6.97
C LYS A 94 4.70 -0.66 -7.12
N VAL A 95 4.09 0.06 -6.17
CA VAL A 95 2.68 0.43 -6.24
C VAL A 95 2.41 1.33 -7.46
N PHE A 96 3.31 2.27 -7.75
CA PHE A 96 3.18 3.12 -8.92
C PHE A 96 3.35 2.36 -10.23
N ASP A 97 4.28 1.41 -10.29
CA ASP A 97 4.42 0.52 -11.45
C ASP A 97 3.14 -0.33 -11.63
N GLU A 98 2.64 -0.98 -10.57
CA GLU A 98 1.41 -1.79 -10.59
C GLU A 98 0.19 -0.99 -11.05
N THR A 99 -0.05 0.19 -10.45
CA THR A 99 -1.19 1.03 -10.80
C THR A 99 -1.08 1.63 -12.20
N TYR A 100 0.13 1.89 -12.69
CA TYR A 100 0.38 2.33 -14.06
C TYR A 100 0.07 1.23 -15.08
N TYR A 101 0.40 -0.03 -14.79
CA TYR A 101 0.03 -1.16 -15.64
C TYR A 101 -1.49 -1.37 -15.70
N GLN A 102 -2.19 -1.28 -14.58
CA GLN A 102 -3.66 -1.43 -14.55
C GLN A 102 -4.36 -0.33 -15.35
N ALA A 103 -3.93 0.92 -15.22
CA ALA A 103 -4.50 2.04 -15.98
C ALA A 103 -4.29 1.93 -17.50
N ARG A 104 -3.17 1.34 -17.93
CA ARG A 104 -2.88 1.09 -19.36
C ARG A 104 -3.64 -0.11 -19.91
N SER A 105 -3.89 -1.13 -19.08
CA SER A 105 -4.61 -2.33 -19.52
C SER A 105 -6.10 -2.07 -19.76
N CYS A 106 -6.74 -1.17 -19.00
CA CYS A 106 -8.15 -0.81 -19.23
C CYS A 106 -8.39 0.10 -20.44
N ARG A 107 -7.35 0.79 -20.97
CA ARG A 107 -7.47 1.63 -22.18
C ARG A 107 -7.32 0.85 -23.49
N ALA A 108 -7.00 -0.44 -23.42
CA ALA A 108 -6.78 -1.31 -24.58
C ALA A 108 -7.96 -2.27 -24.87
N SER A 109 -9.16 -2.00 -24.32
CA SER A 109 -10.38 -2.78 -24.56
C SER A 109 -11.46 -1.96 -25.24
#